data_AF-A0A453JF32-F1
#
_entry.id   AF-A0A453JF32-F1
#
_cell.length_a   1.000
_cell.length_b   1.000
_cell.length_c   1.000
_cell.angle_alpha   90.00
_cell.angle_beta   90.00
_cell.angle_gamma   90.00
#
_symmetry.space_group_name_H-M   'P 1'
#
loop_
_entity.id
_entity.type
_entity.pdbx_description
1 polymer ?
#
loop_
_entity_poly.entity_id
_entity_poly.type
_entity_poly.pdbx_seq_one_letter_code
_entity_poly.pdbx_strand_id
1 'polypeptide(L)'
;WFDASHHRHMRKLFAVDPADYMLAICGDDALRELSSPGKSGSFFYLTQDERLMIKTVKKSEVKLLIRMLPSYHKHVKRYKNSLITRFYGVHSVKPYGGQKVRFIVMGNLFCSEHRIHRRYDLKGSSYGRKSDRFEEETGDATTLKDLDLNFAFRMQRPLYKELHEQLRRDCAFLESEGIMDYSLLVGVHFCDDIVPASKMALSTFTTSPEELSANMLSACQSSVSMPEPCLSAKDLDKMADHRKPLARLGAHLPARAERTSMSNIDPFLSGGRGFSSGRSKSGGEAYDVILYFGIIDILRDYDISKRLEHAYKSLQTDPSSISAVDPRLYSQRFRDFMGRIFIKEC
;
A
#
# COMPACT_ATOMS: atom_id res chain seq x y z
N TRP A 1 28.21 -3.10 -9.19
CA TRP A 1 27.25 -2.07 -8.72
C TRP A 1 25.94 -2.65 -8.20
N PHE A 2 25.51 -3.84 -8.64
CA PHE A 2 24.39 -4.56 -8.02
C PHE A 2 24.95 -5.76 -7.29
N ASP A 3 24.93 -5.75 -5.95
CA ASP A 3 25.20 -6.97 -5.21
C ASP A 3 23.93 -7.84 -5.23
N ALA A 4 23.96 -8.90 -6.02
CA ALA A 4 22.88 -9.85 -6.16
C ALA A 4 22.56 -10.56 -4.82
N SER A 5 23.53 -10.65 -3.91
CA SER A 5 23.36 -11.31 -2.61
C SER A 5 22.39 -10.56 -1.70
N HIS A 6 22.44 -9.24 -1.66
CA HIS A 6 21.56 -8.41 -0.83
C HIS A 6 20.08 -8.51 -1.28
N HIS A 7 19.84 -8.49 -2.59
CA HIS A 7 18.49 -8.61 -3.15
C HIS A 7 17.93 -10.04 -3.00
N ARG A 8 18.79 -11.06 -3.05
CA ARG A 8 18.41 -12.44 -2.75
C ARG A 8 17.98 -12.58 -1.28
N HIS A 9 18.71 -11.96 -0.35
CA HIS A 9 18.33 -11.94 1.07
C HIS A 9 17.02 -11.20 1.32
N MET A 10 16.78 -10.08 0.64
CA MET A 10 15.51 -9.34 0.76
C MET A 10 14.32 -10.13 0.24
N ARG A 11 14.44 -10.80 -0.92
CA ARG A 11 13.39 -11.69 -1.41
C ARG A 11 13.07 -12.81 -0.42
N LYS A 12 14.11 -13.46 0.14
CA LYS A 12 13.94 -14.46 1.20
C LYS A 12 13.25 -13.88 2.45
N LEU A 13 13.64 -12.67 2.87
CA LEU A 13 13.05 -12.00 4.04
C LEU A 13 11.56 -11.71 3.87
N PHE A 14 11.12 -11.44 2.64
CA PHE A 14 9.73 -11.16 2.30
C PHE A 14 8.97 -12.38 1.76
N ALA A 15 9.54 -13.58 1.86
CA ALA A 15 8.96 -14.83 1.38
C ALA A 15 8.58 -14.77 -0.12
N VAL A 16 9.41 -14.12 -0.93
CA VAL A 16 9.31 -14.13 -2.40
C VAL A 16 10.20 -15.24 -2.93
N ASP A 17 9.57 -16.26 -3.53
CA ASP A 17 10.29 -17.36 -4.15
C ASP A 17 11.08 -16.87 -5.39
N PRO A 18 12.37 -17.26 -5.56
CA PRO A 18 13.16 -16.83 -6.70
C PRO A 18 12.61 -17.27 -8.06
N ALA A 19 12.02 -18.46 -8.17
CA ALA A 19 11.45 -18.95 -9.42
C ALA A 19 10.16 -18.19 -9.74
N ASP A 20 9.27 -18.00 -8.76
CA ASP A 20 8.06 -17.17 -8.92
C ASP A 20 8.41 -15.75 -9.35
N TYR A 21 9.43 -15.14 -8.74
CA TYR A 21 9.91 -13.81 -9.10
C TYR A 21 10.40 -13.75 -10.55
N MET A 22 11.15 -14.76 -10.99
CA MET A 22 11.67 -14.82 -12.36
C MET A 22 10.53 -15.03 -13.37
N LEU A 23 9.58 -15.91 -13.08
CA LEU A 23 8.40 -16.12 -13.93
C LEU A 23 7.56 -14.85 -14.04
N ALA A 24 7.31 -14.15 -12.92
CA ALA A 24 6.48 -12.94 -12.93
C ALA A 24 7.12 -11.76 -13.71
N ILE A 25 8.45 -11.68 -13.78
CA ILE A 25 9.15 -10.55 -14.39
C ILE A 25 9.70 -10.87 -15.80
N CYS A 26 10.03 -12.14 -16.05
CA CYS A 26 10.69 -12.60 -17.27
C CYS A 26 9.94 -13.71 -18.00
N GLY A 27 8.74 -14.11 -17.53
CA GLY A 27 7.89 -15.04 -18.25
C GLY A 27 7.38 -14.47 -19.56
N ASP A 28 6.68 -15.31 -20.31
CA ASP A 28 6.14 -14.94 -21.63
C ASP A 28 4.91 -14.01 -21.54
N ASP A 29 4.37 -13.85 -20.33
CA ASP A 29 3.23 -12.97 -20.08
C ASP A 29 3.59 -11.49 -20.17
N ALA A 30 2.75 -10.73 -20.86
CA ALA A 30 2.95 -9.31 -21.04
C ALA A 30 2.76 -8.53 -19.73
N LEU A 31 3.71 -7.64 -19.44
CA LEU A 31 3.59 -6.67 -18.35
C LEU A 31 2.54 -5.61 -18.69
N ARG A 32 1.61 -5.33 -17.77
CA ARG A 32 0.59 -4.30 -17.96
C ARG A 32 1.16 -2.93 -17.62
N GLU A 33 1.28 -2.05 -18.60
CA GLU A 33 1.67 -0.65 -18.35
C GLU A 33 0.56 0.08 -17.60
N LEU A 34 0.95 0.79 -16.54
CA LEU A 34 0.06 1.67 -15.80
C LEU A 34 0.38 3.10 -16.21
N SER A 35 -0.62 3.81 -16.73
CA SER A 35 -0.52 5.24 -17.00
C SER A 35 -0.11 5.95 -15.73
N SER A 36 1.07 6.58 -15.72
CA SER A 36 1.51 7.37 -14.57
C SER A 36 0.99 8.80 -14.76
N PRO A 37 0.03 9.28 -13.94
CA PRO A 37 -0.36 10.70 -13.97
C PRO A 37 0.69 11.62 -13.33
N GLY A 38 1.83 11.09 -12.86
CA GLY A 38 2.81 11.82 -12.07
C GLY A 38 3.77 12.68 -12.90
N LYS A 39 4.13 13.85 -12.36
CA LYS A 39 5.12 14.81 -12.93
C LYS A 39 6.52 14.23 -13.17
N SER A 40 6.83 13.02 -12.68
CA SER A 40 8.17 12.44 -12.72
C SER A 40 8.54 11.77 -14.05
N GLY A 41 7.57 11.50 -14.93
CA GLY A 41 7.80 10.79 -16.19
C GLY A 41 8.34 9.36 -16.01
N SER A 42 8.07 8.74 -14.86
CA SER A 42 8.47 7.35 -14.58
C SER A 42 7.37 6.40 -15.06
N PHE A 43 7.74 5.38 -15.80
CA PHE A 43 6.84 4.32 -16.24
C PHE A 43 6.64 3.30 -15.13
N PHE A 44 5.40 2.83 -15.00
CA PHE A 44 5.03 1.78 -14.08
C PHE A 44 4.48 0.60 -14.88
N TYR A 45 4.89 -0.60 -14.49
CA TYR A 45 4.33 -1.83 -15.02
C TYR A 45 3.88 -2.71 -13.86
N LEU A 46 2.84 -3.50 -14.10
CA LEU A 46 2.32 -4.49 -13.18
C LEU A 46 2.50 -5.88 -13.79
N THR A 47 2.88 -6.83 -12.96
CA THR A 47 2.87 -8.24 -13.34
C THR A 47 1.43 -8.73 -13.53
N GLN A 48 1.23 -9.77 -14.34
CA GLN A 48 -0.10 -10.28 -14.65
C GLN A 48 -0.85 -10.77 -13.41
N ASP A 49 -0.13 -11.34 -12.45
CA ASP A 49 -0.64 -11.77 -11.15
C ASP A 49 -0.86 -10.62 -10.15
N GLU A 50 -0.61 -9.38 -10.57
CA GLU A 50 -0.75 -8.15 -9.81
C GLU A 50 0.06 -8.08 -8.50
N ARG A 51 0.97 -9.03 -8.24
CA ARG A 51 1.76 -9.08 -6.99
C ARG A 51 2.91 -8.08 -6.98
N LEU A 52 3.53 -7.84 -8.14
CA LEU A 52 4.75 -7.05 -8.28
C LEU A 52 4.52 -5.84 -9.19
N MET A 53 5.16 -4.74 -8.82
CA MET A 53 5.26 -3.53 -9.64
C MET A 53 6.70 -3.31 -10.09
N ILE A 54 6.85 -2.88 -11.33
CA ILE A 54 8.11 -2.40 -11.89
C ILE A 54 8.00 -0.90 -12.06
N LYS A 55 8.97 -0.15 -11.54
CA LYS A 55 9.03 1.30 -11.70
C LYS A 55 10.35 1.70 -12.34
N THR A 56 10.31 2.50 -13.41
CA THR A 56 11.53 3.08 -13.96
C THR A 56 12.05 4.18 -13.05
N VAL A 57 13.37 4.20 -12.86
CA VAL A 57 14.03 5.08 -11.88
C VAL A 57 15.26 5.77 -12.47
N LYS A 58 15.55 6.96 -11.96
CA LYS A 58 16.74 7.75 -12.31
C LYS A 58 17.99 7.14 -11.68
N LYS A 59 19.17 7.50 -12.23
CA LYS A 59 20.47 7.08 -11.68
C LYS A 59 20.66 7.53 -10.22
N SER A 60 20.17 8.71 -9.84
CA SER A 60 20.22 9.22 -8.47
C SER A 60 19.38 8.38 -7.50
N GLU A 61 18.19 7.95 -7.92
CA GLU A 61 17.29 7.11 -7.12
C GLU A 61 17.91 5.73 -6.86
N VAL A 62 18.57 5.14 -7.87
CA VAL A 62 19.32 3.88 -7.70
C VAL A 62 20.49 4.06 -6.72
N LYS A 63 21.22 5.19 -6.80
CA LYS A 63 22.30 5.48 -5.86
C LYS A 63 21.78 5.58 -4.42
N LEU A 64 20.65 6.26 -4.22
CA LEU A 64 19.99 6.35 -2.92
C LEU A 64 19.58 4.97 -2.40
N LEU A 65 18.90 4.16 -3.22
CA LEU A 65 18.49 2.81 -2.83
C LEU A 65 19.69 1.96 -2.38
N ILE A 66 20.79 1.99 -3.13
CA ILE A 66 22.01 1.26 -2.78
C ILE A 66 22.62 1.80 -1.48
N ARG A 67 22.65 3.13 -1.28
CA ARG A 67 23.15 3.77 -0.05
C ARG A 67 22.37 3.30 1.19
N MET A 68 21.05 3.35 1.14
CA MET A 68 20.19 3.04 2.27
C MET A 68 19.98 1.54 2.50
N LEU A 69 20.39 0.68 1.56
CA LEU A 69 20.08 -0.76 1.56
C LEU A 69 20.43 -1.49 2.88
N PRO A 70 21.61 -1.26 3.50
CA PRO A 70 21.95 -1.93 4.76
C PRO A 70 21.03 -1.54 5.92
N SER A 71 20.77 -0.23 6.07
CA SER A 71 19.87 0.31 7.09
C SER A 71 18.42 -0.15 6.84
N TYR A 72 17.98 -0.09 5.59
CA TYR A 72 16.67 -0.56 5.14
C TYR A 72 16.46 -2.03 5.53
N HIS A 73 17.42 -2.90 5.17
CA HIS A 73 17.35 -4.33 5.51
C HIS A 73 17.26 -4.55 7.03
N LYS A 74 18.05 -3.82 7.83
CA LYS A 74 17.97 -3.89 9.30
C LYS A 74 16.60 -3.44 9.82
N HIS A 75 16.04 -2.38 9.26
CA HIS A 75 14.72 -1.83 9.62
C HIS A 75 13.60 -2.82 9.35
N VAL A 76 13.46 -3.30 8.11
CA VAL A 76 12.38 -4.22 7.72
C VAL A 76 12.53 -5.61 8.34
N LYS A 77 13.75 -6.02 8.70
CA LYS A 77 13.99 -7.26 9.46
C LYS A 77 13.51 -7.13 10.89
N ARG A 78 13.76 -5.97 11.53
CA ARG A 78 13.41 -5.68 12.92
C ARG A 78 11.92 -5.40 13.10
N TYR A 79 11.31 -4.65 12.17
CA TYR A 79 9.91 -4.22 12.25
C TYR A 79 9.09 -4.87 11.15
N LYS A 80 8.47 -6.02 11.46
CA LYS A 80 7.70 -6.82 10.50
C LYS A 80 6.45 -6.12 9.95
N ASN A 81 5.93 -5.16 10.72
CA ASN A 81 4.77 -4.34 10.35
C ASN A 81 5.15 -3.04 9.65
N SER A 82 6.43 -2.86 9.27
CA SER A 82 6.89 -1.70 8.48
C SER A 82 5.97 -1.46 7.28
N LEU A 83 5.50 -0.22 7.17
CA LEU A 83 4.63 0.25 6.09
C LEU A 83 5.42 0.67 4.85
N ILE A 84 6.75 0.79 4.97
CA ILE A 84 7.63 1.12 3.86
C ILE A 84 7.54 0.07 2.76
N THR A 85 7.39 0.54 1.53
CA THR A 85 7.35 -0.32 0.34
C THR A 85 8.51 -1.32 0.29
N ARG A 86 8.19 -2.53 -0.17
CA ARG A 86 9.12 -3.65 -0.25
C ARG A 86 9.83 -3.65 -1.58
N PHE A 87 11.14 -3.49 -1.58
CA PHE A 87 11.95 -3.69 -2.78
C PHE A 87 12.37 -5.15 -2.91
N TYR A 88 12.35 -5.67 -4.13
CA TYR A 88 12.74 -7.05 -4.44
C TYR A 88 13.92 -7.14 -5.40
N GLY A 89 14.17 -6.07 -6.15
CA GLY A 89 15.31 -5.99 -7.05
C GLY A 89 15.51 -4.57 -7.58
N VAL A 90 16.76 -4.25 -7.92
CA VAL A 90 17.07 -3.12 -8.80
C VAL A 90 17.90 -3.64 -9.96
N HIS A 91 17.52 -3.20 -11.16
CA HIS A 91 18.03 -3.74 -12.40
C HIS A 91 18.36 -2.62 -13.37
N SER A 92 19.15 -2.95 -14.38
CA SER A 92 19.40 -2.05 -15.49
C SER A 92 19.57 -2.81 -16.79
N VAL A 93 18.84 -2.36 -17.81
CA VAL A 93 18.88 -2.94 -19.15
C VAL A 93 19.39 -1.87 -20.11
N LYS A 94 20.27 -2.26 -21.02
CA LYS A 94 20.76 -1.42 -22.11
C LYS A 94 20.46 -2.14 -23.43
N PRO A 95 19.35 -1.80 -24.12
CA PRO A 95 19.07 -2.37 -25.43
C PRO A 95 20.14 -1.95 -26.44
N TYR A 96 20.38 -2.79 -27.45
CA TYR A 96 21.31 -2.47 -28.53
C TYR A 96 20.86 -1.18 -29.24
N GLY A 97 21.76 -0.20 -29.37
CA GLY A 97 21.43 1.11 -29.95
C GLY A 97 20.55 2.03 -29.09
N GLY A 98 20.09 1.62 -27.91
CA GLY A 98 19.17 2.40 -27.08
C GLY A 98 19.76 2.95 -25.77
N GLN A 99 18.95 3.76 -25.08
CA GLN A 99 19.33 4.34 -23.81
C GLN A 99 19.27 3.32 -22.67
N LYS A 100 20.22 3.44 -21.72
CA LYS A 100 20.26 2.58 -20.54
C LYS A 100 19.11 2.92 -19.59
N VAL A 101 18.18 1.99 -19.43
CA VAL A 101 17.05 2.08 -18.49
C VAL A 101 17.44 1.43 -17.17
N ARG A 102 16.95 1.99 -16.06
CA ARG A 102 17.06 1.43 -14.71
C ARG A 102 15.65 1.28 -14.16
N PHE A 103 15.40 0.18 -13.46
CA PHE A 103 14.11 -0.05 -12.84
C PHE A 103 14.28 -0.78 -11.52
N ILE A 104 13.29 -0.59 -10.66
CA ILE A 104 13.13 -1.33 -9.42
C ILE A 104 11.94 -2.27 -9.57
N VAL A 105 12.01 -3.43 -8.90
CA VAL A 105 10.87 -4.30 -8.68
C VAL A 105 10.46 -4.18 -7.22
N MET A 106 9.19 -3.90 -6.98
CA MET A 106 8.63 -3.65 -5.65
C MET A 106 7.27 -4.33 -5.47
N GLY A 107 6.80 -4.47 -4.24
CA GLY A 107 5.48 -5.03 -3.96
C GLY A 107 4.36 -4.09 -4.38
N ASN A 108 3.29 -4.65 -4.97
CA ASN A 108 2.04 -3.92 -5.16
C ASN A 108 1.29 -3.83 -3.83
N LEU A 109 1.04 -2.61 -3.34
CA LEU A 109 0.26 -2.38 -2.11
C LEU A 109 -1.22 -2.75 -2.26
N PHE A 110 -1.74 -2.71 -3.50
CA PHE A 110 -3.14 -3.01 -3.80
C PHE A 110 -3.31 -4.42 -4.39
N CYS A 111 -2.36 -5.32 -4.15
CA CYS A 111 -2.57 -6.75 -4.32
C CYS A 111 -3.57 -7.22 -3.26
N SER A 112 -4.85 -7.18 -3.60
CA SER A 112 -5.98 -7.33 -2.69
C SER A 112 -7.06 -8.19 -3.32
N GLU A 113 -7.68 -9.05 -2.52
CA GLU A 113 -8.90 -9.79 -2.90
C GLU A 113 -10.13 -8.88 -2.98
N HIS A 114 -10.05 -7.71 -2.35
CA HIS A 114 -11.11 -6.71 -2.31
C HIS A 114 -10.87 -5.62 -3.36
N ARG A 115 -11.94 -5.24 -4.06
CA ARG A 115 -11.92 -4.11 -4.99
C ARG A 115 -11.61 -2.80 -4.24
N ILE A 116 -10.62 -2.06 -4.72
CA ILE A 116 -10.27 -0.75 -4.17
C ILE A 116 -11.15 0.32 -4.83
N HIS A 117 -12.12 0.84 -4.08
CA HIS A 117 -13.10 1.83 -4.57
C HIS A 117 -12.54 3.26 -4.56
N ARG A 118 -11.66 3.59 -3.60
CA ARG A 118 -10.98 4.89 -3.55
C ARG A 118 -9.50 4.73 -3.26
N ARG A 119 -8.69 5.62 -3.86
CA ARG A 119 -7.24 5.67 -3.68
C ARG A 119 -6.82 7.09 -3.32
N TYR A 120 -5.97 7.23 -2.31
CA TYR A 120 -5.42 8.51 -1.88
C TYR A 120 -3.89 8.42 -1.81
N ASP A 121 -3.20 9.39 -2.39
CA ASP A 121 -1.78 9.68 -2.15
C ASP A 121 -1.73 10.85 -1.17
N LEU A 122 -1.25 10.63 0.06
CA LEU A 122 -1.32 11.60 1.15
C LEU A 122 0.08 11.98 1.66
N LYS A 123 0.39 13.28 1.76
CA LYS A 123 1.71 13.79 2.18
C LYS A 123 1.66 14.71 3.41
N GLY A 124 0.48 15.14 3.82
CA GLY A 124 0.26 16.18 4.82
C GLY A 124 0.62 17.58 4.35
N SER A 125 0.42 17.91 3.07
CA SER A 125 0.73 19.23 2.51
C SER A 125 -0.40 19.72 1.59
N SER A 126 -0.42 21.01 1.24
CA SER A 126 -1.52 21.62 0.46
C SER A 126 -1.14 22.00 -0.97
N TYR A 127 0.11 22.42 -1.21
CA TYR A 127 0.51 22.92 -2.53
C TYR A 127 0.54 21.81 -3.61
N GLY A 128 -0.32 21.93 -4.63
CA GLY A 128 -0.46 20.92 -5.70
C GLY A 128 -1.08 19.59 -5.23
N ARG A 129 -1.74 19.61 -4.07
CA ARG A 129 -2.34 18.44 -3.41
C ARG A 129 -3.86 18.36 -3.56
N LYS A 130 -4.38 18.95 -4.65
CA LYS A 130 -5.71 18.67 -5.21
C LYS A 130 -5.55 17.88 -6.51
N SER A 131 -6.48 16.99 -6.80
CA SER A 131 -6.56 16.30 -8.08
C SER A 131 -7.17 17.23 -9.13
N ASP A 132 -6.78 17.07 -10.40
CA ASP A 132 -7.27 17.92 -11.49
C ASP A 132 -8.66 17.48 -12.01
N ARG A 133 -9.23 16.40 -11.45
CA ARG A 133 -10.47 15.77 -11.92
C ARG A 133 -11.61 15.97 -10.91
N PHE A 134 -12.81 16.20 -11.41
CA PHE A 134 -14.01 16.34 -10.59
C PHE A 134 -14.47 14.97 -10.06
N GLU A 135 -15.06 14.93 -8.86
CA GLU A 135 -15.46 13.68 -8.18
C GLU A 135 -16.39 12.79 -9.03
N GLU A 136 -17.21 13.37 -9.90
CA GLU A 136 -18.18 12.64 -10.76
C GLU A 136 -17.53 11.93 -11.97
N GLU A 137 -16.34 12.37 -12.41
CA GLU A 137 -15.56 11.73 -13.49
C GLU A 137 -14.44 10.81 -12.95
N THR A 138 -14.34 10.70 -11.63
CA THR A 138 -13.27 9.98 -10.93
C THR A 138 -13.60 8.49 -10.91
N GLY A 139 -13.26 7.78 -11.98
CA GLY A 139 -13.29 6.31 -11.97
C GLY A 139 -12.31 5.73 -10.93
N ASP A 140 -12.54 4.49 -10.48
CA ASP A 140 -11.79 3.74 -9.45
C ASP A 140 -10.26 3.75 -9.61
N ALA A 141 -9.74 4.04 -10.80
CA ALA A 141 -8.32 4.12 -11.09
C ALA A 141 -7.67 5.45 -10.64
N THR A 142 -8.47 6.48 -10.37
CA THR A 142 -7.96 7.82 -10.05
C THR A 142 -7.39 7.85 -8.65
N THR A 143 -6.20 8.41 -8.50
CA THR A 143 -5.56 8.60 -7.20
C THR A 143 -5.77 10.04 -6.75
N LEU A 144 -6.61 10.19 -5.73
CA LEU A 144 -6.91 11.45 -5.06
C LEU A 144 -5.74 11.89 -4.18
N LYS A 145 -5.69 13.17 -3.80
CA LYS A 145 -4.63 13.74 -2.96
C LYS A 145 -5.19 14.27 -1.65
N ASP A 146 -4.36 14.98 -0.87
CA ASP A 146 -4.70 15.50 0.45
C ASP A 146 -5.99 16.29 0.40
N LEU A 147 -6.08 17.36 -0.40
CA LEU A 147 -7.23 18.27 -0.44
C LEU A 147 -8.52 17.65 -0.97
N ASP A 148 -8.44 16.47 -1.59
CA ASP A 148 -9.58 15.68 -2.05
C ASP A 148 -10.08 14.69 -0.96
N LEU A 149 -9.35 14.57 0.17
CA LEU A 149 -9.72 13.67 1.25
C LEU A 149 -10.94 14.18 2.01
N ASN A 150 -11.98 13.34 2.03
CA ASN A 150 -13.28 13.61 2.61
C ASN A 150 -13.70 12.56 3.67
N PHE A 151 -12.73 11.82 4.22
CA PHE A 151 -12.95 10.80 5.24
C PHE A 151 -11.92 10.89 6.38
N ALA A 152 -12.40 10.63 7.59
CA ALA A 152 -11.56 10.21 8.71
C ALA A 152 -11.83 8.72 8.99
N PHE A 153 -10.78 7.96 9.28
CA PHE A 153 -10.87 6.52 9.49
C PHE A 153 -10.80 6.21 10.98
N ARG A 154 -11.95 5.84 11.57
CA ARG A 154 -12.01 5.33 12.94
C ARG A 154 -11.53 3.91 13.03
N MET A 155 -10.68 3.66 14.01
CA MET A 155 -10.02 2.38 14.22
C MET A 155 -10.05 1.98 15.68
N GLN A 156 -10.13 0.68 15.92
CA GLN A 156 -10.00 0.14 17.27
C GLN A 156 -8.71 0.60 17.94
N ARG A 157 -8.78 0.92 19.24
CA ARG A 157 -7.66 1.48 20.01
C ARG A 157 -6.33 0.71 19.91
N PRO A 158 -6.29 -0.64 19.97
CA PRO A 158 -5.03 -1.38 19.87
C PRO A 158 -4.36 -1.14 18.51
N LEU A 159 -5.15 -1.18 17.46
CA LEU A 159 -4.68 -1.04 16.09
C LEU A 159 -4.25 0.40 15.78
N TYR A 160 -4.98 1.39 16.26
CA TYR A 160 -4.58 2.80 16.18
C TYR A 160 -3.21 3.03 16.84
N LYS A 161 -2.99 2.48 18.04
CA LYS A 161 -1.70 2.59 18.74
C LYS A 161 -0.58 1.93 17.96
N GLU A 162 -0.83 0.74 17.41
CA GLU A 162 0.13 0.01 16.60
C GLU A 162 0.49 0.78 15.32
N LEU A 163 -0.51 1.32 14.62
CA LEU A 163 -0.33 2.17 13.44
C LEU A 163 0.56 3.37 13.75
N HIS A 164 0.20 4.12 14.79
CA HIS A 164 0.91 5.34 15.14
C HIS A 164 2.36 5.07 15.54
N GLU A 165 2.60 4.00 16.31
CA GLU A 165 3.94 3.61 16.72
C GLU A 165 4.78 3.08 15.54
N GLN A 166 4.18 2.37 14.59
CA GLN A 166 4.88 1.93 13.39
C GLN A 166 5.21 3.10 12.46
N LEU A 167 4.28 4.04 12.23
CA LEU A 167 4.53 5.28 11.49
C LEU A 167 5.68 6.07 12.11
N ARG A 168 5.75 6.16 13.45
CA ARG A 168 6.85 6.81 14.16
C ARG A 168 8.20 6.15 13.83
N ARG A 169 8.28 4.82 13.82
CA ARG A 169 9.51 4.07 13.52
C ARG A 169 9.92 4.23 12.06
N ASP A 170 8.97 4.12 11.14
CA ASP A 170 9.23 4.23 9.71
C ASP A 170 9.67 5.65 9.33
N CYS A 171 8.99 6.68 9.86
CA CYS A 171 9.40 8.07 9.68
C CYS A 171 10.78 8.36 10.27
N ALA A 172 11.11 7.83 11.45
CA ALA A 172 12.43 8.00 12.05
C ALA A 172 13.55 7.36 11.19
N PHE A 173 13.27 6.20 10.58
CA PHE A 173 14.18 5.58 9.62
C PHE A 173 14.37 6.46 8.36
N LEU A 174 13.27 6.91 7.74
CA LEU A 174 13.34 7.74 6.52
C LEU A 174 14.06 9.07 6.79
N GLU A 175 13.81 9.68 7.94
CA GLU A 175 14.51 10.89 8.41
C GLU A 175 16.02 10.64 8.54
N SER A 176 16.42 9.52 9.16
CA SER A 176 17.84 9.17 9.32
C SER A 176 18.59 8.93 8.01
N GLU A 177 17.86 8.53 6.97
CA GLU A 177 18.38 8.33 5.62
C GLU A 177 18.32 9.59 4.75
N GLY A 178 17.85 10.73 5.29
CA GLY A 178 17.72 12.00 4.56
C GLY A 178 16.62 11.99 3.49
N ILE A 179 15.61 11.13 3.66
CA ILE A 179 14.54 10.92 2.67
C ILE A 179 13.33 11.79 3.02
N MET A 180 12.74 12.41 1.99
CA MET A 180 11.53 13.23 2.11
C MET A 180 10.61 13.01 0.91
N ASP A 181 9.47 13.72 0.88
CA ASP A 181 8.53 13.72 -0.26
C ASP A 181 7.86 12.35 -0.54
N TYR A 182 7.85 11.47 0.46
CA TYR A 182 7.16 10.17 0.45
C TYR A 182 5.68 10.30 0.80
N SER A 183 4.81 9.51 0.19
CA SER A 183 3.37 9.53 0.47
C SER A 183 2.94 8.31 1.27
N LEU A 184 1.87 8.44 2.05
CA LEU A 184 1.05 7.29 2.42
C LEU A 184 0.06 7.06 1.28
N LEU A 185 0.20 5.92 0.59
CA LEU A 185 -0.79 5.47 -0.36
C LEU A 185 -1.87 4.71 0.41
N VAL A 186 -3.13 5.12 0.28
CA VAL A 186 -4.28 4.52 0.96
C VAL A 186 -5.30 4.05 -0.06
N GLY A 187 -5.69 2.78 0.02
CA GLY A 187 -6.77 2.15 -0.72
C GLY A 187 -7.91 1.85 0.23
N VAL A 188 -9.12 2.24 -0.16
CA VAL A 188 -10.34 2.05 0.61
C VAL A 188 -11.26 1.10 -0.15
N HIS A 189 -11.59 -0.01 0.49
CA HIS A 189 -12.70 -0.86 0.10
C HIS A 189 -13.87 -0.58 1.02
N PHE A 190 -14.99 -0.12 0.46
CA PHE A 190 -16.25 0.01 1.18
C PHE A 190 -16.90 -1.36 1.26
N CYS A 191 -17.18 -1.83 2.47
CA CYS A 191 -17.99 -3.02 2.65
C CYS A 191 -19.41 -2.61 2.31
N ASP A 192 -19.95 -3.09 1.19
CA ASP A 192 -21.35 -2.86 0.90
C ASP A 192 -22.18 -3.41 2.07
N ASP A 193 -23.08 -2.60 2.62
CA ASP A 193 -24.11 -3.10 3.53
C ASP A 193 -24.81 -4.24 2.79
N ILE A 194 -24.61 -5.45 3.30
CA ILE A 194 -25.19 -6.73 2.89
C ILE A 194 -26.31 -6.53 1.87
N VAL A 195 -26.07 -6.89 0.60
CA VAL A 195 -27.18 -7.28 -0.29
C VAL A 195 -28.02 -8.27 0.51
N PRO A 196 -29.29 -7.97 0.84
CA PRO A 196 -30.07 -8.85 1.71
C PRO A 196 -30.01 -10.26 1.15
N ALA A 197 -29.85 -11.24 2.04
CA ALA A 197 -29.63 -12.67 1.76
C ALA A 197 -30.75 -13.36 0.94
N SER A 198 -31.62 -12.59 0.27
CA SER A 198 -32.70 -13.04 -0.60
C SER A 198 -32.36 -12.99 -2.10
N LYS A 199 -31.14 -12.61 -2.51
CA LYS A 199 -30.72 -12.64 -3.94
C LYS A 199 -29.55 -13.58 -4.26
N MET A 200 -29.12 -14.42 -3.31
CA MET A 200 -28.20 -15.55 -3.56
C MET A 200 -28.92 -16.87 -3.88
N ALA A 201 -30.22 -16.80 -4.19
CA ALA A 201 -31.03 -17.94 -4.59
C ALA A 201 -31.78 -17.65 -5.90
N LEU A 202 -31.05 -17.30 -6.97
CA LEU A 202 -31.58 -17.46 -8.33
C LEU A 202 -30.45 -17.47 -9.38
N SER A 203 -29.52 -18.41 -9.26
CA SER A 203 -28.73 -18.87 -10.41
C SER A 203 -28.20 -20.27 -10.15
N THR A 204 -29.11 -21.21 -9.89
CA THR A 204 -28.81 -22.62 -10.05
C THR A 204 -29.94 -23.25 -10.85
N PHE A 205 -29.54 -23.87 -11.95
CA PHE A 205 -30.39 -24.61 -12.86
C PHE A 205 -31.29 -25.60 -12.13
N THR A 206 -32.53 -25.64 -12.60
CA THR A 206 -33.56 -26.63 -12.32
C THR A 206 -33.05 -28.06 -12.46
N THR A 207 -33.16 -28.87 -11.40
CA THR A 207 -33.56 -30.28 -11.43
C THR A 207 -33.85 -30.77 -10.00
N SER A 208 -34.82 -31.67 -9.88
CA SER A 208 -35.64 -31.96 -8.69
C SER A 208 -34.97 -32.81 -7.59
N PRO A 209 -35.56 -32.87 -6.37
CA PRO A 209 -35.00 -33.59 -5.24
C PRO A 209 -35.59 -35.00 -5.11
N GLU A 210 -34.88 -36.03 -5.57
CA GLU A 210 -35.09 -37.42 -5.10
C GLU A 210 -33.74 -38.15 -5.01
N GLU A 211 -33.56 -38.89 -3.91
CA GLU A 211 -32.49 -39.87 -3.63
C GLU A 211 -31.09 -39.37 -3.19
N LEU A 212 -30.99 -38.91 -1.94
CA LEU A 212 -29.76 -38.93 -1.15
C LEU A 212 -29.84 -40.03 -0.08
N SER A 213 -29.66 -41.29 -0.49
CA SER A 213 -29.14 -42.33 0.39
C SER A 213 -28.59 -43.49 -0.45
N ALA A 214 -27.38 -43.95 -0.11
CA ALA A 214 -26.67 -45.08 -0.70
C ALA A 214 -26.08 -44.86 -2.11
N ASN A 215 -24.79 -44.50 -2.17
CA ASN A 215 -23.77 -45.16 -3.00
C ASN A 215 -22.44 -44.39 -2.95
N MET A 216 -21.68 -44.58 -1.86
CA MET A 216 -20.24 -44.31 -1.82
C MET A 216 -19.54 -45.39 -0.98
N LEU A 217 -19.89 -46.64 -1.26
CA LEU A 217 -19.13 -47.82 -0.84
C LEU A 217 -19.30 -48.90 -1.91
N SER A 218 -18.48 -48.86 -2.97
CA SER A 218 -17.99 -50.08 -3.61
C SER A 218 -17.02 -49.76 -4.75
N ALA A 219 -15.88 -50.44 -4.69
CA ALA A 219 -14.98 -50.81 -5.79
C ALA A 219 -13.79 -49.88 -6.09
N CYS A 220 -12.79 -49.96 -5.20
CA CYS A 220 -11.39 -50.01 -5.61
C CYS A 220 -10.99 -51.47 -5.86
N GLN A 221 -10.64 -51.84 -7.10
CA GLN A 221 -9.67 -52.89 -7.50
C GLN A 221 -9.14 -52.44 -8.87
N SER A 222 -7.86 -52.19 -9.15
CA SER A 222 -6.66 -53.01 -8.89
C SER A 222 -5.36 -52.23 -9.23
N SER A 223 -4.34 -52.37 -8.37
CA SER A 223 -2.84 -52.35 -8.52
C SER A 223 -2.16 -51.66 -9.75
N VAL A 224 -1.06 -50.90 -9.62
CA VAL A 224 0.31 -51.33 -9.20
C VAL A 224 1.23 -50.15 -8.76
N SER A 225 1.92 -50.36 -7.63
CA SER A 225 3.21 -49.87 -7.05
C SER A 225 3.58 -48.38 -6.84
N MET A 226 3.67 -48.02 -5.55
CA MET A 226 4.56 -46.99 -4.93
C MET A 226 5.98 -47.59 -4.67
N PRO A 227 6.99 -46.83 -4.16
CA PRO A 227 7.04 -46.45 -2.74
C PRO A 227 7.52 -45.02 -2.43
N GLU A 228 6.78 -44.38 -1.52
CA GLU A 228 7.28 -43.40 -0.53
C GLU A 228 8.15 -44.08 0.54
N PRO A 229 8.79 -43.31 1.45
CA PRO A 229 8.35 -43.46 2.84
C PRO A 229 8.24 -42.16 3.67
N CYS A 230 7.01 -41.91 4.13
CA CYS A 230 6.56 -41.85 5.52
C CYS A 230 6.95 -40.64 6.39
N LEU A 231 5.94 -39.82 6.71
CA LEU A 231 5.82 -39.17 8.02
C LEU A 231 4.50 -39.61 8.71
N SER A 232 4.63 -39.91 10.00
CA SER A 232 3.69 -40.65 10.85
C SER A 232 2.39 -39.88 11.18
N ALA A 233 1.26 -40.58 11.07
CA ALA A 233 -0.11 -40.10 11.32
C ALA A 233 -0.50 -40.03 12.81
N LYS A 234 0.22 -39.24 13.62
CA LYS A 234 -0.18 -38.97 15.02
C LYS A 234 -0.24 -37.51 15.46
N ASP A 235 -0.11 -36.55 14.55
CA ASP A 235 -0.29 -35.11 14.85
C ASP A 235 -1.49 -34.46 14.13
N LEU A 236 -2.37 -35.26 13.50
CA LEU A 236 -3.57 -34.77 12.81
C LEU A 236 -4.76 -34.57 13.77
N ASP A 237 -4.50 -34.03 14.95
CA ASP A 237 -5.54 -33.66 15.92
C ASP A 237 -5.34 -32.21 16.34
N LYS A 238 -5.71 -31.29 15.43
CA LYS A 238 -5.99 -29.85 15.62
C LYS A 238 -6.25 -29.16 14.28
N MET A 239 -7.31 -29.57 13.57
CA MET A 239 -7.91 -28.75 12.51
C MET A 239 -9.35 -28.42 12.87
N ALA A 240 -9.53 -27.25 13.49
CA ALA A 240 -10.72 -26.41 13.36
C ALA A 240 -10.47 -25.10 14.15
N ASP A 241 -9.58 -24.24 13.66
CA ASP A 241 -9.55 -22.85 14.09
C ASP A 241 -9.69 -21.98 12.85
N HIS A 242 -10.92 -21.49 12.63
CA HIS A 242 -11.22 -20.44 11.66
C HIS A 242 -10.50 -19.15 12.08
N ARG A 243 -9.18 -19.09 11.85
CA ARG A 243 -8.42 -17.86 12.01
C ARG A 243 -8.76 -16.94 10.85
N LYS A 244 -9.64 -15.98 11.12
CA LYS A 244 -9.63 -14.66 10.46
C LYS A 244 -8.17 -14.26 10.21
N PRO A 245 -7.80 -13.76 9.02
CA PRO A 245 -6.43 -13.31 8.76
C PRO A 245 -6.00 -12.39 9.90
N LEU A 246 -4.92 -12.74 10.61
CA LEU A 246 -4.38 -11.91 11.67
C LEU A 246 -4.09 -10.55 11.04
N ALA A 247 -4.84 -9.51 11.42
CA ALA A 247 -4.75 -8.19 10.82
C ALA A 247 -3.28 -7.75 10.77
N ARG A 248 -2.72 -7.66 9.57
CA ARG A 248 -1.35 -7.24 9.35
C ARG A 248 -1.40 -5.75 9.05
N LEU A 249 -0.74 -4.93 9.85
CA LEU A 249 -0.74 -3.49 9.64
C LEU A 249 -0.38 -3.14 8.18
N GLY A 250 -1.22 -2.32 7.54
CA GLY A 250 -1.09 -1.93 6.13
C GLY A 250 -1.89 -2.76 5.12
N ALA A 251 -2.56 -3.85 5.52
CA ALA A 251 -3.47 -4.60 4.64
C ALA A 251 -4.62 -5.25 5.43
N HIS A 252 -5.78 -5.40 4.79
CA HIS A 252 -6.98 -6.01 5.40
C HIS A 252 -7.37 -5.36 6.73
N LEU A 253 -7.28 -4.03 6.79
CA LEU A 253 -7.40 -3.32 8.05
C LEU A 253 -8.82 -2.77 8.24
N PRO A 254 -9.63 -3.34 9.14
CA PRO A 254 -11.00 -2.87 9.35
C PRO A 254 -11.00 -1.50 10.02
N ALA A 255 -11.82 -0.60 9.50
CA ALA A 255 -12.03 0.73 10.02
C ALA A 255 -13.46 1.19 9.70
N ARG A 256 -13.90 2.26 10.37
CA ARG A 256 -15.14 2.97 10.02
C ARG A 256 -14.77 4.31 9.38
N ALA A 257 -15.09 4.48 8.11
CA ALA A 257 -14.85 5.72 7.38
C ALA A 257 -15.99 6.71 7.67
N GLU A 258 -15.70 7.79 8.38
CA GLU A 258 -16.66 8.86 8.66
C GLU A 258 -16.47 10.01 7.68
N ARG A 259 -17.54 10.36 6.96
CA ARG A 259 -17.52 11.47 6.02
C ARG A 259 -17.26 12.78 6.77
N THR A 260 -16.26 13.54 6.32
CA THR A 260 -15.89 14.83 6.91
C THR A 260 -15.26 15.74 5.85
N SER A 261 -15.31 17.06 6.04
CA SER A 261 -14.62 18.00 5.17
C SER A 261 -13.13 18.12 5.55
N MET A 262 -12.28 18.44 4.57
CA MET A 262 -10.86 18.70 4.83
C MET A 262 -10.66 19.83 5.87
N SER A 263 -11.51 20.86 5.86
CA SER A 263 -11.46 21.93 6.85
C SER A 263 -11.63 21.45 8.29
N ASN A 264 -12.30 20.32 8.51
CA ASN A 264 -12.45 19.70 9.82
C ASN A 264 -11.28 18.76 10.17
N ILE A 265 -10.68 18.09 9.18
CA ILE A 265 -9.50 17.22 9.37
C ILE A 265 -8.27 18.07 9.67
N ASP A 266 -8.04 19.10 8.86
CA ASP A 266 -6.89 19.99 8.95
C ASP A 266 -7.24 21.42 8.52
N PRO A 267 -7.66 22.29 9.47
CA PRO A 267 -7.98 23.68 9.19
C PRO A 267 -6.82 24.46 8.55
N PHE A 268 -5.58 24.06 8.82
CA PHE A 268 -4.39 24.75 8.33
C PHE A 268 -4.11 24.48 6.85
N LEU A 269 -4.49 23.30 6.34
CA LEU A 269 -4.32 22.96 4.93
C LEU A 269 -5.33 23.67 4.00
N SER A 270 -6.48 24.08 4.52
CA SER A 270 -7.52 24.80 3.75
C SER A 270 -7.31 26.32 3.64
N GLY A 271 -6.23 26.88 4.19
CA GLY A 271 -5.86 28.30 4.00
C GLY A 271 -6.80 29.33 4.66
N GLY A 272 -7.72 28.90 5.52
CA GLY A 272 -8.69 29.78 6.16
C GLY A 272 -8.27 30.21 7.58
N ARG A 273 -7.84 31.46 7.74
CA ARG A 273 -8.00 32.17 9.02
C ARG A 273 -9.49 32.37 9.27
N GLY A 274 -10.13 31.38 9.90
CA GLY A 274 -11.56 31.44 10.23
C GLY A 274 -11.89 30.47 11.34
N PHE A 275 -11.99 30.98 12.57
CA PHE A 275 -12.69 30.29 13.65
C PHE A 275 -14.18 30.21 13.28
N SER A 276 -14.59 29.13 12.64
CA SER A 276 -16.00 28.72 12.67
C SER A 276 -16.18 27.83 13.89
N SER A 277 -16.44 28.48 15.04
CA SER A 277 -17.09 27.85 16.19
C SER A 277 -18.51 27.49 15.74
N GLY A 278 -18.63 26.36 15.07
CA GLY A 278 -19.88 25.81 14.57
C GLY A 278 -19.86 24.33 14.91
N ARG A 279 -20.48 23.99 16.03
CA ARG A 279 -20.71 22.61 16.48
C ARG A 279 -21.64 21.94 15.45
N SER A 280 -21.08 21.45 14.34
CA SER A 280 -21.83 20.72 13.33
C SER A 280 -22.29 19.40 13.94
N LYS A 281 -23.60 19.15 13.90
CA LYS A 281 -24.21 17.90 14.36
C LYS A 281 -23.52 16.74 13.63
N SER A 282 -22.76 15.94 14.38
CA SER A 282 -22.13 14.71 13.91
C SER A 282 -23.20 13.66 13.63
N GLY A 283 -23.75 13.73 12.42
CA GLY A 283 -24.58 12.69 11.80
C GLY A 283 -24.09 12.45 10.39
N GLY A 284 -22.77 12.45 10.19
CA GLY A 284 -22.17 12.14 8.90
C GLY A 284 -22.35 10.66 8.58
N GLU A 285 -22.58 10.36 7.31
CA GLU A 285 -22.58 8.99 6.80
C GLU A 285 -21.26 8.32 7.18
N ALA A 286 -21.37 7.14 7.78
CA ALA A 286 -20.24 6.34 8.20
C ALA A 286 -20.34 4.96 7.58
N TYR A 287 -19.25 4.47 7.03
CA TYR A 287 -19.19 3.22 6.28
C TYR A 287 -18.19 2.28 6.92
N ASP A 288 -18.52 1.00 6.97
CA ASP A 288 -17.53 -0.01 7.30
C ASP A 288 -16.60 -0.22 6.10
N VAL A 289 -15.30 -0.13 6.34
CA VAL A 289 -14.29 -0.18 5.29
C VAL A 289 -13.14 -1.11 5.66
N ILE A 290 -12.50 -1.64 4.62
CA ILE A 290 -11.22 -2.33 4.71
C ILE A 290 -10.16 -1.45 4.06
N LEU A 291 -9.10 -1.16 4.81
CA LEU A 291 -8.01 -0.30 4.39
C LEU A 291 -6.78 -1.10 3.99
N TYR A 292 -6.13 -0.63 2.93
CA TYR A 292 -4.82 -1.06 2.47
C TYR A 292 -3.93 0.16 2.37
N PHE A 293 -2.76 0.16 2.99
CA PHE A 293 -1.88 1.32 2.91
C PHE A 293 -0.41 1.02 3.14
N GLY A 294 0.43 1.88 2.62
CA GLY A 294 1.88 1.82 2.80
C GLY A 294 2.56 3.11 2.38
N ILE A 295 3.79 3.29 2.87
CA ILE A 295 4.64 4.43 2.52
C ILE A 295 5.34 4.15 1.19
N ILE A 296 5.11 5.02 0.21
CA ILE A 296 5.61 4.92 -1.16
C ILE A 296 6.56 6.08 -1.50
N ASP A 297 7.23 5.99 -2.66
CA ASP A 297 8.07 7.05 -3.22
C ASP A 297 9.25 7.51 -2.34
N ILE A 298 9.84 6.57 -1.58
CA ILE A 298 10.96 6.81 -0.67
C ILE A 298 12.34 6.95 -1.33
N LEU A 299 12.42 7.10 -2.66
CA LEU A 299 13.69 7.27 -3.38
C LEU A 299 13.98 8.74 -3.71
N ARG A 300 13.49 9.66 -2.89
CA ARG A 300 13.73 11.10 -3.02
C ARG A 300 14.69 11.58 -1.94
N ASP A 301 15.95 11.71 -2.34
CA ASP A 301 16.99 12.26 -1.48
C ASP A 301 16.79 13.78 -1.29
N TYR A 302 17.13 14.26 -0.09
CA TYR A 302 17.29 15.67 0.20
C TYR A 302 18.75 16.08 -0.06
N ASP A 303 19.07 16.31 -1.34
CA ASP A 303 20.41 16.76 -1.73
C ASP A 303 20.55 18.29 -1.61
N ILE A 304 21.78 18.80 -1.50
CA ILE A 304 22.13 20.21 -1.24
C ILE A 304 21.51 21.18 -2.27
N SER A 305 21.31 20.73 -3.52
CA SER A 305 20.59 21.51 -4.54
C SER A 305 19.14 21.81 -4.14
N LYS A 306 18.49 20.92 -3.40
CA LYS A 306 17.15 21.14 -2.83
C LYS A 306 17.17 22.02 -1.59
N ARG A 307 18.26 22.08 -0.83
CA ARG A 307 18.42 23.08 0.25
C ARG A 307 18.40 24.50 -0.31
N LEU A 308 19.01 24.71 -1.48
CA LEU A 308 19.01 26.00 -2.18
C LEU A 308 17.63 26.32 -2.76
N GLU A 309 16.96 25.35 -3.37
CA GLU A 309 15.58 25.50 -3.85
C GLU A 309 14.58 25.74 -2.70
N HIS A 310 14.76 25.05 -1.57
CA HIS A 310 13.95 25.25 -0.36
C HIS A 310 14.17 26.63 0.24
N ALA A 311 15.42 27.09 0.36
CA ALA A 311 15.72 28.46 0.81
C ALA A 311 15.09 29.53 -0.09
N TYR A 312 15.07 29.30 -1.41
CA TYR A 312 14.44 30.20 -2.37
C TYR A 312 12.90 30.18 -2.27
N LYS A 313 12.27 29.00 -2.17
CA LYS A 313 10.80 28.86 -2.08
C LYS A 313 10.24 29.26 -0.71
N SER A 314 10.97 29.02 0.38
CA SER A 314 10.58 29.47 1.72
C SER A 314 10.61 30.99 1.87
N LEU A 315 11.28 31.71 0.96
CA LEU A 315 11.25 33.17 0.91
C LEU A 315 9.94 33.72 0.30
N GLN A 316 9.23 32.92 -0.50
CA GLN A 316 8.04 33.35 -1.24
C GLN A 316 6.74 32.69 -0.76
N THR A 317 6.80 31.60 0.03
CA THR A 317 5.61 30.83 0.45
C THR A 317 5.85 30.17 1.81
N ASP A 318 4.79 30.04 2.62
CA ASP A 318 4.85 29.42 3.95
C ASP A 318 5.48 28.01 3.87
N PRO A 319 6.59 27.73 4.59
CA PRO A 319 7.28 26.43 4.59
C PRO A 319 6.37 25.25 4.90
N SER A 320 5.30 25.44 5.69
CA SER A 320 4.37 24.37 6.05
C SER A 320 3.57 23.82 4.86
N SER A 321 3.37 24.66 3.82
CA SER A 321 2.54 24.33 2.65
C SER A 321 3.26 23.52 1.55
N ILE A 322 4.60 23.49 1.57
CA ILE A 322 5.45 22.89 0.52
C ILE A 322 5.91 21.49 0.91
N SER A 323 5.84 20.50 0.02
CA SER A 323 6.25 19.13 0.34
C SER A 323 7.77 18.97 0.53
N ALA A 324 8.60 19.73 -0.18
CA ALA A 324 10.06 19.63 -0.12
C ALA A 324 10.64 20.50 1.01
N VAL A 325 10.66 19.99 2.24
CA VAL A 325 11.21 20.64 3.45
C VAL A 325 12.24 19.74 4.12
N ASP A 326 12.96 20.26 5.12
CA ASP A 326 13.88 19.46 5.94
C ASP A 326 13.25 18.10 6.36
N PRO A 327 13.95 16.96 6.23
CA PRO A 327 13.39 15.64 6.49
C PRO A 327 12.71 15.49 7.87
N ARG A 328 13.20 16.18 8.91
CA ARG A 328 12.60 16.14 10.24
C ARG A 328 11.27 16.90 10.30
N LEU A 329 11.21 18.08 9.67
CA LEU A 329 9.97 18.84 9.54
C LEU A 329 8.95 18.08 8.68
N TYR A 330 9.42 17.45 7.60
CA TYR A 330 8.61 16.59 6.76
C TYR A 330 8.00 15.44 7.56
N SER A 331 8.84 14.70 8.30
CA SER A 331 8.45 13.52 9.06
C SER A 331 7.44 13.85 10.17
N GLN A 332 7.60 15.02 10.81
CA GLN A 332 6.65 15.51 11.81
C GLN A 332 5.31 15.85 11.18
N ARG A 333 5.30 16.71 10.16
CA ARG A 333 4.06 17.11 9.47
C ARG A 333 3.29 15.92 8.92
N PHE A 334 4.00 14.99 8.28
CA PHE A 334 3.43 13.75 7.75
C PHE A 334 2.70 12.97 8.84
N ARG A 335 3.36 12.73 9.99
CA ARG A 335 2.77 11.99 11.12
C ARG A 335 1.60 12.73 11.74
N ASP A 336 1.72 14.04 11.93
CA ASP A 336 0.64 14.86 12.50
C ASP A 336 -0.61 14.86 11.62
N PHE A 337 -0.44 14.82 10.30
CA PHE A 337 -1.54 14.67 9.35
C PHE A 337 -2.16 13.27 9.42
N MET A 338 -1.35 12.20 9.42
CA MET A 338 -1.87 10.84 9.57
C MET A 338 -2.62 10.65 10.90
N GLY A 339 -2.16 11.27 11.98
CA GLY A 339 -2.82 11.24 13.28
C GLY A 339 -4.17 11.97 13.33
N ARG A 340 -4.47 12.83 12.35
CA ARG A 340 -5.77 13.49 12.17
C ARG A 340 -6.73 12.68 11.29
N ILE A 341 -6.17 11.92 10.34
CA ILE A 341 -6.95 11.08 9.41
C ILE A 341 -7.35 9.76 10.08
N PHE A 342 -6.41 9.09 10.74
CA PHE A 342 -6.67 7.88 11.50
C PHE A 342 -7.01 8.27 12.93
N ILE A 343 -8.20 7.94 13.39
CA ILE A 343 -8.73 8.36 14.69
C ILE A 343 -9.11 7.15 15.53
N LYS A 344 -8.90 7.25 16.84
CA LYS A 344 -9.24 6.18 17.78
C LYS A 344 -10.76 6.08 17.99
N GLU A 345 -11.27 4.86 18.07
CA GLU A 345 -12.60 4.60 18.63
C GLU A 345 -12.62 4.93 20.13
N CYS A 346 -13.74 5.52 20.54
CA CYS A 346 -13.97 5.98 21.92
C CYS A 346 -14.10 4.82 22.89
#